data_AF-A0A956D6U7-F1
#
_entry.id   AF-A0A956D6U7-F1
#
_cell.length_a   1.000
_cell.length_b   1.000
_cell.length_c   1.000
_cell.angle_alpha   90.00
_cell.angle_beta   90.00
_cell.angle_gamma   90.00
#
_symmetry.space_group_name_H-M   'P 1'
#
loop_
_entity.id
_entity.type
_entity.pdbx_description
1 polymer ?
#
loop_
_entity_poly.entity_id
_entity_poly.type
_entity_poly.pdbx_seq_one_letter_code
_entity_poly.pdbx_strand_id
1 'polypeptide(L)'
;TLAREVVGALPEASRAVVEAVLRAADVPVAPDADVPAVLRDPWGKKKPPKMPGFWDPSALPPPELHGARGALCEAAVQRLGEVLAKSKVGALHPAVVATREACTARSLARFAWALFEAWLRDGAVPKDKWAFLQLGWLGDEELAHRLVARLKEWPRQGAAKRAELGLDVLAQMQGDVALVLIDGLAQKASSKSLRKNAAKKIAAVAAERGLGAEELADRLVPTLGLDAEGSTWLDFGPRRFRVGFDAALRPFVRDEKGERRASLPKPGKNDDAEKAAEAEARFKALKKSVRAVASIQLRRLEHAMARSRRWSADELRTLFALHPLLRHPVQALVWGAYDDTGLRRAFRVCEDGTFADVDDAVVVLSPDAEVGLAHALELDDAERARWGERLADYELLEPFVQLGREVYRVTPERSRDAWIAEVTSGAVEATRVAGLESRGWMRGPVGDGGVWSDVERDGLRLRLDPGIPVYALADAPPQRLWLEAFRGSSLDRLSDVAFSELVRDLQSLRG
;
A
#
# COMPACT_ATOMS: atom_id res chain seq x y z
N THR A 1 -32.37 32.22 -13.36
CA THR A 1 -33.59 31.91 -12.58
C THR A 1 -34.16 30.55 -12.91
N LEU A 2 -34.37 30.20 -14.20
CA LEU A 2 -34.84 28.86 -14.62
C LEU A 2 -33.97 27.67 -14.15
N ALA A 3 -32.65 27.83 -14.02
CA ALA A 3 -31.76 26.76 -13.57
C ALA A 3 -31.93 26.40 -12.08
N ARG A 4 -32.36 27.34 -11.22
CA ARG A 4 -32.47 27.10 -9.77
C ARG A 4 -33.72 26.29 -9.39
N GLU A 5 -34.82 26.45 -10.12
CA GLU A 5 -36.05 25.67 -9.90
C GLU A 5 -35.87 24.18 -10.28
N VAL A 6 -35.15 23.92 -11.38
CA VAL A 6 -34.85 22.54 -11.83
C VAL A 6 -33.92 21.82 -10.86
N VAL A 7 -32.93 22.53 -10.30
CA VAL A 7 -32.01 21.97 -9.30
C VAL A 7 -32.71 21.69 -7.97
N GLY A 8 -33.70 22.51 -7.62
CA GLY A 8 -34.50 22.33 -6.40
C GLY A 8 -35.35 21.07 -6.39
N ALA A 9 -35.72 20.55 -7.56
CA ALA A 9 -36.54 19.35 -7.73
C ALA A 9 -35.74 18.03 -7.78
N LEU A 10 -34.40 18.10 -7.75
CA LEU A 10 -33.54 16.91 -7.78
C LEU A 10 -33.45 16.25 -6.39
N PRO A 11 -33.31 14.91 -6.32
CA PRO A 11 -32.95 14.21 -5.08
C PRO A 11 -31.68 14.79 -4.47
N GLU A 12 -31.58 14.84 -3.15
CA GLU A 12 -30.53 15.54 -2.40
C GLU A 12 -29.10 15.19 -2.86
N ALA A 13 -28.81 13.92 -3.14
CA ALA A 13 -27.52 13.48 -3.66
C ALA A 13 -27.22 14.04 -5.06
N SER A 14 -28.22 14.08 -5.95
CA SER A 14 -28.10 14.64 -7.29
C SER A 14 -28.02 16.16 -7.26
N ARG A 15 -28.75 16.79 -6.33
CA ARG A 15 -28.70 18.24 -6.10
C ARG A 15 -27.33 18.66 -5.58
N ALA A 16 -26.73 17.94 -4.64
CA ALA A 16 -25.38 18.21 -4.15
C ALA A 16 -24.33 18.10 -5.26
N VAL A 17 -24.46 17.11 -6.16
CA VAL A 17 -23.59 16.97 -7.33
C VAL A 17 -23.78 18.12 -8.32
N VAL A 18 -25.03 18.49 -8.63
CA VAL A 18 -25.32 19.59 -9.55
C VAL A 18 -24.93 20.95 -8.95
N GLU A 19 -25.14 21.19 -7.65
CA GLU A 19 -24.69 22.39 -6.96
C GLU A 19 -23.16 22.46 -6.86
N ALA A 20 -22.46 21.32 -6.72
CA ALA A 20 -21.00 21.28 -6.81
C ALA A 20 -20.50 21.58 -8.24
N VAL A 21 -21.20 21.10 -9.27
CA VAL A 21 -20.94 21.43 -10.69
C VAL A 21 -21.20 22.91 -10.97
N LEU A 22 -22.28 23.47 -10.42
CA LEU A 22 -22.62 24.89 -10.55
C LEU A 22 -21.66 25.80 -9.78
N ARG A 23 -21.21 25.42 -8.57
CA ARG A 23 -20.15 26.14 -7.84
C ARG A 23 -18.81 26.11 -8.59
N ALA A 24 -18.51 25.01 -9.27
CA ALA A 24 -17.34 24.93 -10.15
C ALA A 24 -17.48 25.81 -11.42
N ALA A 25 -18.71 26.13 -11.84
CA ALA A 25 -18.98 27.05 -12.94
C ALA A 25 -18.95 28.54 -12.54
N ASP A 26 -18.89 28.84 -11.24
CA ASP A 26 -18.88 30.21 -10.69
C ASP A 26 -17.47 30.69 -10.29
N VAL A 27 -16.43 29.92 -10.62
CA VAL A 27 -15.04 30.36 -10.41
C VAL A 27 -14.72 31.44 -11.43
N PRO A 28 -14.38 32.68 -11.00
CA PRO A 28 -14.07 33.75 -11.95
C PRO A 28 -12.86 33.39 -12.80
N VAL A 29 -12.83 33.81 -14.06
CA VAL A 29 -11.67 33.60 -14.92
C VAL A 29 -10.59 34.62 -14.55
N ALA A 30 -9.39 34.13 -14.24
CA ALA A 30 -8.23 34.94 -13.96
C ALA A 30 -7.79 35.72 -15.22
N PRO A 31 -7.53 37.03 -15.10
CA PRO A 31 -6.86 37.79 -16.15
C PRO A 31 -5.52 37.16 -16.52
N ASP A 32 -5.13 37.25 -17.80
CA ASP A 32 -3.87 36.64 -18.24
C ASP A 32 -2.65 37.20 -17.48
N ALA A 33 -2.72 38.45 -17.04
CA ALA A 33 -1.67 39.10 -16.24
C ALA A 33 -1.35 38.38 -14.92
N ASP A 34 -2.31 37.66 -14.35
CA ASP A 34 -2.17 36.93 -13.08
C ASP A 34 -1.58 35.52 -13.27
N VAL A 35 -1.46 35.07 -14.53
CA VAL A 35 -0.84 33.80 -14.91
C VAL A 35 0.69 33.91 -14.79
N PRO A 36 1.40 32.86 -14.33
CA PRO A 36 2.85 32.86 -14.25
C PRO A 36 3.51 33.35 -15.55
N ALA A 37 4.47 34.27 -15.44
CA ALA A 37 5.10 34.90 -16.60
C ALA A 37 5.68 33.89 -17.60
N VAL A 38 6.26 32.80 -17.08
CA VAL A 38 6.83 31.70 -17.87
C VAL A 38 5.76 30.93 -18.64
N LEU A 39 4.51 30.90 -18.16
CA LEU A 39 3.38 30.29 -18.87
C LEU A 39 2.69 31.28 -19.82
N ARG A 40 2.79 32.59 -19.60
CA ARG A 40 2.25 33.61 -20.52
C ARG A 40 2.96 33.62 -21.87
N ASP A 41 4.29 33.47 -21.85
CA ASP A 41 5.13 33.36 -23.04
C ASP A 41 6.14 32.19 -22.92
N PRO A 42 5.67 30.93 -23.01
CA PRO A 42 6.54 29.77 -22.82
C PRO A 42 7.46 29.51 -24.02
N TRP A 43 7.17 30.12 -25.18
CA TRP A 43 7.88 29.84 -26.42
C TRP A 43 8.81 30.98 -26.83
N GLY A 44 8.56 32.22 -26.41
CA GLY A 44 9.31 33.38 -26.85
C GLY A 44 9.35 33.46 -28.38
N LYS A 45 10.54 33.31 -28.97
CA LYS A 45 10.72 33.28 -30.44
C LYS A 45 10.44 31.92 -31.09
N LYS A 46 10.27 30.84 -30.32
CA LYS A 46 10.01 29.49 -30.83
C LYS A 46 8.53 29.34 -31.20
N LYS A 47 8.21 28.39 -32.08
CA LYS A 47 6.82 28.05 -32.41
C LYS A 47 6.26 27.00 -31.45
N PRO A 48 4.98 27.11 -31.04
CA PRO A 48 4.30 26.09 -30.26
C PRO A 48 4.19 24.76 -31.05
N PRO A 49 4.08 23.61 -30.36
CA PRO A 49 3.78 22.33 -31.00
C PRO A 49 2.42 22.35 -31.71
N LYS A 50 2.29 21.53 -32.75
CA LYS A 50 0.97 21.18 -33.28
C LYS A 50 0.27 20.25 -32.28
N MET A 51 -0.91 20.65 -31.83
CA MET A 51 -1.70 19.87 -30.87
C MET A 51 -2.50 18.74 -31.57
N PRO A 52 -2.74 17.61 -30.88
CA PRO A 52 -3.52 16.49 -31.41
C PRO A 52 -5.02 16.80 -31.45
N GLY A 53 -5.78 15.99 -32.19
CA GLY A 53 -7.22 16.23 -32.42
C GLY A 53 -8.10 16.12 -31.17
N PHE A 54 -7.68 15.36 -30.15
CA PHE A 54 -8.41 15.26 -28.88
C PHE A 54 -8.21 16.48 -27.96
N TRP A 55 -7.24 17.35 -28.27
CA TRP A 55 -6.93 18.51 -27.44
C TRP A 55 -7.93 19.63 -27.69
N ASP A 56 -8.73 19.92 -26.68
CA ASP A 56 -9.69 21.03 -26.65
C ASP A 56 -9.60 21.73 -25.28
N PRO A 57 -8.93 22.89 -25.20
CA PRO A 57 -8.82 23.67 -23.96
C PRO A 57 -10.16 24.04 -23.35
N SER A 58 -11.18 24.29 -24.17
CA SER A 58 -12.50 24.77 -23.73
C SER A 58 -13.32 23.66 -23.07
N ALA A 59 -13.04 22.40 -23.40
CA ALA A 59 -13.69 21.22 -22.84
C ALA A 59 -13.01 20.70 -21.55
N LEU A 60 -11.88 21.26 -21.14
CA LEU A 60 -11.13 20.84 -19.96
C LEU A 60 -11.46 21.74 -18.75
N PRO A 61 -11.56 21.18 -17.53
CA PRO A 61 -11.73 21.99 -16.33
C PRO A 61 -10.43 22.81 -16.11
N PRO A 62 -10.50 24.15 -16.10
CA PRO A 62 -9.31 24.98 -15.98
C PRO A 62 -8.70 24.88 -14.57
N PRO A 63 -7.36 24.81 -14.43
CA PRO A 63 -6.70 24.94 -13.14
C PRO A 63 -7.01 26.29 -12.48
N GLU A 64 -7.03 26.31 -11.14
CA GLU A 64 -7.42 27.47 -10.34
C GLU A 64 -6.21 28.03 -9.59
N LEU A 65 -5.95 29.33 -9.73
CA LEU A 65 -4.85 30.03 -9.04
C LEU A 65 -5.11 30.06 -7.52
N HIS A 66 -4.05 29.97 -6.73
CA HIS A 66 -4.11 30.19 -5.28
C HIS A 66 -4.63 31.58 -4.93
N GLY A 67 -5.27 31.71 -3.75
CA GLY A 67 -5.70 32.99 -3.19
C GLY A 67 -6.97 33.57 -3.81
N ALA A 68 -7.88 32.72 -4.29
CA ALA A 68 -9.14 33.12 -4.94
C ALA A 68 -8.95 34.02 -6.18
N ARG A 69 -7.81 33.91 -6.85
CA ARG A 69 -7.48 34.68 -8.08
C ARG A 69 -8.17 34.15 -9.35
N GLY A 70 -8.99 33.11 -9.22
CA GLY A 70 -9.78 32.56 -10.32
C GLY A 70 -9.10 31.45 -11.10
N ALA A 71 -9.80 30.94 -12.11
CA ALA A 71 -9.37 29.87 -12.99
C ALA A 71 -8.55 30.39 -14.16
N LEU A 72 -7.57 29.62 -14.63
CA LEU A 72 -6.78 29.95 -15.81
C LEU A 72 -7.70 30.20 -17.01
N CYS A 73 -7.45 31.29 -17.73
CA CYS A 73 -8.14 31.58 -18.98
C CYS A 73 -7.82 30.53 -20.05
N GLU A 74 -8.68 30.40 -21.06
CA GLU A 74 -8.53 29.39 -22.12
C GLU A 74 -7.17 29.48 -22.83
N ALA A 75 -6.66 30.70 -23.05
CA ALA A 75 -5.33 30.93 -23.63
C ALA A 75 -4.19 30.39 -22.74
N ALA A 76 -4.32 30.50 -21.42
CA ALA A 76 -3.36 29.91 -20.48
C ALA A 76 -3.48 28.37 -20.44
N VAL A 77 -4.69 27.82 -20.53
CA VAL A 77 -4.91 26.36 -20.66
C VAL A 77 -4.31 25.83 -21.96
N GLN A 78 -4.48 26.54 -23.08
CA GLN A 78 -3.85 26.24 -24.36
C GLN A 78 -2.33 26.14 -24.22
N ARG A 79 -1.68 27.18 -23.67
CA ARG A 79 -0.23 27.20 -23.45
C ARG A 79 0.22 26.09 -22.49
N LEU A 80 -0.57 25.78 -21.46
CA LEU A 80 -0.29 24.68 -20.53
C LEU A 80 -0.26 23.33 -21.26
N GLY A 81 -1.25 23.06 -22.12
CA GLY A 81 -1.27 21.84 -22.94
C GLY A 81 -0.05 21.72 -23.85
N GLU A 82 0.34 22.82 -24.49
CA GLU A 82 1.49 22.87 -25.38
C GLU A 82 2.81 22.55 -24.65
N VAL A 83 3.02 23.14 -23.45
CA VAL A 83 4.24 22.88 -22.67
C VAL A 83 4.25 21.46 -22.09
N LEU A 84 3.08 20.91 -21.76
CA LEU A 84 2.95 19.50 -21.36
C LEU A 84 3.29 18.56 -22.53
N ALA A 85 2.81 18.86 -23.74
CA ALA A 85 3.11 18.08 -24.94
C ALA A 85 4.60 18.07 -25.32
N LYS A 86 5.37 19.08 -24.90
CA LYS A 86 6.83 19.12 -25.06
C LYS A 86 7.62 18.58 -23.88
N SER A 87 7.00 18.38 -22.73
CA SER A 87 7.67 17.91 -21.52
C SER A 87 8.00 16.41 -21.59
N LYS A 88 9.07 16.01 -20.92
CA LYS A 88 9.53 14.61 -20.83
C LYS A 88 9.95 14.29 -19.40
N VAL A 89 9.96 13.01 -19.05
CA VAL A 89 10.56 12.54 -17.80
C VAL A 89 12.03 12.99 -17.75
N GLY A 90 12.45 13.61 -16.65
CA GLY A 90 13.79 14.18 -16.49
C GLY A 90 14.04 15.53 -17.18
N ALA A 91 13.08 16.04 -17.96
CA ALA A 91 13.18 17.33 -18.66
C ALA A 91 11.79 18.02 -18.72
N LEU A 92 11.28 18.36 -17.54
CA LEU A 92 10.00 19.04 -17.38
C LEU A 92 10.12 20.52 -17.78
N HIS A 93 9.18 21.03 -18.56
CA HIS A 93 9.21 22.44 -18.96
C HIS A 93 9.03 23.37 -17.75
N PRO A 94 9.83 24.45 -17.59
CA PRO A 94 9.74 25.35 -16.43
C PRO A 94 8.35 25.96 -16.21
N ALA A 95 7.60 26.22 -17.29
CA ALA A 95 6.22 26.69 -17.19
C ALA A 95 5.30 25.72 -16.43
N VAL A 96 5.52 24.40 -16.54
CA VAL A 96 4.74 23.41 -15.79
C VAL A 96 5.02 23.54 -14.30
N VAL A 97 6.29 23.70 -13.91
CA VAL A 97 6.69 23.91 -12.50
C VAL A 97 6.03 25.17 -11.95
N ALA A 98 6.15 26.31 -12.65
CA ALA A 98 5.54 27.57 -12.22
C ALA A 98 4.00 27.48 -12.12
N THR A 99 3.36 26.70 -13.00
CA THR A 99 1.91 26.47 -12.95
C THR A 99 1.52 25.68 -11.70
N ARG A 100 2.31 24.68 -11.33
CA ARG A 100 2.09 23.87 -10.12
C ARG A 100 2.17 24.69 -8.84
N GLU A 101 3.10 25.63 -8.79
CA GLU A 101 3.26 26.54 -7.64
C GLU A 101 2.14 27.60 -7.58
N ALA A 102 1.61 28.01 -8.72
CA ALA A 102 0.61 29.06 -8.80
C ALA A 102 -0.83 28.57 -8.62
N CYS A 103 -1.11 27.30 -8.93
CA CYS A 103 -2.47 26.73 -8.92
C CYS A 103 -2.69 25.72 -7.79
N THR A 104 -3.95 25.58 -7.36
CA THR A 104 -4.32 24.61 -6.34
C THR A 104 -4.12 23.17 -6.83
N ALA A 105 -3.56 22.31 -5.99
CA ALA A 105 -3.29 20.90 -6.34
C ALA A 105 -4.55 20.16 -6.83
N ARG A 106 -5.70 20.39 -6.18
CA ARG A 106 -6.99 19.79 -6.55
C ARG A 106 -7.46 20.18 -7.95
N SER A 107 -7.31 21.45 -8.33
CA SER A 107 -7.73 21.90 -9.68
C SER A 107 -6.82 21.36 -10.77
N LEU A 108 -5.50 21.29 -10.51
CA LEU A 108 -4.53 20.66 -11.40
C LEU A 108 -4.82 19.17 -11.59
N ALA A 109 -5.15 18.46 -10.51
CA ALA A 109 -5.52 17.06 -10.57
C ALA A 109 -6.80 16.83 -11.41
N ARG A 110 -7.83 17.68 -11.27
CA ARG A 110 -9.04 17.63 -12.11
C ARG A 110 -8.72 17.85 -13.58
N PHE A 111 -7.94 18.87 -13.90
CA PHE A 111 -7.46 19.15 -15.26
C PHE A 111 -6.70 17.95 -15.83
N ALA A 112 -5.74 17.43 -15.06
CA ALA A 112 -4.88 16.33 -15.45
C ALA A 112 -5.68 15.06 -15.76
N TRP A 113 -6.66 14.72 -14.93
CA TRP A 113 -7.51 13.55 -15.16
C TRP A 113 -8.39 13.70 -16.40
N ALA A 114 -9.02 14.87 -16.60
CA ALA A 114 -9.85 15.13 -17.77
C ALA A 114 -9.05 15.06 -19.09
N LEU A 115 -7.84 15.61 -19.10
CA LEU A 115 -6.92 15.51 -20.24
C LEU A 115 -6.55 14.04 -20.55
N PHE A 116 -6.21 13.26 -19.52
CA PHE A 116 -5.94 11.84 -19.67
C PHE A 116 -7.16 11.07 -20.23
N GLU A 117 -8.37 11.37 -19.76
CA GLU A 117 -9.59 10.74 -20.25
C GLU A 117 -9.92 11.13 -21.69
N ALA A 118 -9.64 12.37 -22.10
CA ALA A 118 -9.76 12.79 -23.50
C ALA A 118 -8.84 11.97 -24.42
N TRP A 119 -7.57 11.80 -24.05
CA TRP A 119 -6.63 10.95 -24.79
C TRP A 119 -7.03 9.47 -24.80
N LEU A 120 -7.56 8.93 -23.69
CA LEU A 120 -8.08 7.57 -23.66
C LEU A 120 -9.28 7.36 -24.60
N ARG A 121 -10.21 8.32 -24.66
CA ARG A 121 -11.37 8.28 -25.56
C ARG A 121 -10.97 8.33 -27.03
N ASP A 122 -9.87 9.04 -27.33
CA ASP A 122 -9.25 9.08 -28.66
C ASP A 122 -8.42 7.82 -28.99
N GLY A 123 -8.63 6.72 -28.27
CA GLY A 123 -7.98 5.43 -28.54
C GLY A 123 -6.57 5.29 -27.98
N ALA A 124 -6.15 6.19 -27.07
CA ALA A 124 -4.86 6.11 -26.39
C ALA A 124 -3.65 6.11 -27.35
N VAL A 125 -3.67 7.02 -28.33
CA VAL A 125 -2.68 7.07 -29.42
C VAL A 125 -1.25 7.19 -28.86
N PRO A 126 -0.31 6.27 -29.21
CA PRO A 126 1.02 6.21 -28.58
C PRO A 126 1.89 7.46 -28.73
N LYS A 127 1.79 8.18 -29.87
CA LYS A 127 2.58 9.40 -30.11
C LYS A 127 2.19 10.54 -29.16
N ASP A 128 0.96 10.49 -28.65
CA ASP A 128 0.37 11.50 -27.76
C ASP A 128 0.35 11.06 -26.29
N LYS A 129 1.18 10.06 -25.93
CA LYS A 129 1.29 9.54 -24.56
C LYS A 129 1.66 10.59 -23.50
N TRP A 130 2.08 11.79 -23.90
CA TRP A 130 2.31 12.92 -22.98
C TRP A 130 1.06 13.26 -22.15
N ALA A 131 -0.15 13.07 -22.71
CA ALA A 131 -1.41 13.29 -21.99
C ALA A 131 -1.61 12.30 -20.82
N PHE A 132 -0.96 11.14 -20.89
CA PHE A 132 -0.89 10.20 -19.79
C PHE A 132 0.28 10.51 -18.84
N LEU A 133 1.46 10.82 -19.39
CA LEU A 133 2.66 11.12 -18.60
C LEU A 133 2.47 12.29 -17.64
N GLN A 134 1.69 13.30 -18.04
CA GLN A 134 1.46 14.49 -17.22
C GLN A 134 0.76 14.23 -15.89
N LEU A 135 0.05 13.10 -15.75
CA LEU A 135 -0.49 12.69 -14.44
C LEU A 135 0.62 12.54 -13.39
N GLY A 136 1.83 12.18 -13.80
CA GLY A 136 2.99 12.11 -12.90
C GLY A 136 3.44 13.48 -12.39
N TRP A 137 3.15 14.55 -13.12
CA TRP A 137 3.56 15.91 -12.74
C TRP A 137 2.45 16.69 -12.06
N LEU A 138 1.19 16.48 -12.46
CA LEU A 138 0.04 17.26 -12.02
C LEU A 138 -0.93 16.48 -11.13
N GLY A 139 -0.79 15.16 -11.04
CA GLY A 139 -1.68 14.31 -10.26
C GLY A 139 -1.39 14.36 -8.76
N ASP A 140 -2.43 14.09 -7.98
CA ASP A 140 -2.40 13.97 -6.53
C ASP A 140 -2.62 12.52 -6.07
N GLU A 141 -2.69 12.33 -4.75
CA GLU A 141 -2.95 11.03 -4.14
C GLU A 141 -4.28 10.41 -4.60
N GLU A 142 -5.33 11.21 -4.81
CA GLU A 142 -6.63 10.70 -5.26
C GLU A 142 -6.51 10.11 -6.67
N LEU A 143 -5.83 10.82 -7.57
CA LEU A 143 -5.53 10.37 -8.92
C LEU A 143 -4.64 9.13 -8.94
N ALA A 144 -3.68 9.02 -8.02
CA ALA A 144 -2.85 7.81 -7.89
C ALA A 144 -3.72 6.57 -7.63
N HIS A 145 -4.70 6.67 -6.72
CA HIS A 145 -5.65 5.59 -6.44
C HIS A 145 -6.55 5.27 -7.64
N ARG A 146 -7.07 6.29 -8.34
CA ARG A 146 -7.87 6.10 -9.56
C ARG A 146 -7.07 5.42 -10.67
N LEU A 147 -5.80 5.80 -10.83
CA LEU A 147 -4.90 5.21 -11.80
C LEU A 147 -4.64 3.73 -11.50
N VAL A 148 -4.38 3.37 -10.23
CA VAL A 148 -4.21 1.97 -9.81
C VAL A 148 -5.40 1.08 -10.18
N ALA A 149 -6.63 1.59 -10.09
CA ALA A 149 -7.81 0.84 -10.54
C ALA A 149 -7.72 0.51 -12.04
N ARG A 150 -7.35 1.48 -12.87
CA ARG A 150 -7.11 1.27 -14.32
C ARG A 150 -5.95 0.29 -14.59
N LEU A 151 -4.85 0.39 -13.83
CA LEU A 151 -3.70 -0.52 -14.01
C LEU A 151 -4.07 -1.98 -13.77
N LYS A 152 -5.00 -2.26 -12.84
CA LYS A 152 -5.49 -3.62 -12.56
C LYS A 152 -6.40 -4.16 -13.66
N GLU A 153 -7.07 -3.29 -14.41
CA GLU A 153 -7.99 -3.65 -15.50
C GLU A 153 -7.27 -3.87 -16.83
N TRP A 154 -6.33 -2.99 -17.19
CA TRP A 154 -5.70 -2.96 -18.51
C TRP A 154 -5.02 -4.26 -18.96
N PRO A 155 -4.33 -5.05 -18.09
CA PRO A 155 -3.79 -6.33 -18.50
C PRO A 155 -4.87 -7.30 -19.02
N ARG A 156 -6.10 -7.24 -18.46
CA ARG A 156 -7.24 -8.06 -18.91
C ARG A 156 -7.82 -7.58 -20.25
N GLN A 157 -7.55 -6.35 -20.63
CA GLN A 157 -8.02 -5.71 -21.87
C GLN A 157 -6.96 -5.72 -22.97
N GLY A 158 -5.88 -6.51 -22.83
CA GLY A 158 -4.77 -6.54 -23.79
C GLY A 158 -3.87 -5.29 -23.76
N ALA A 159 -4.05 -4.38 -22.80
CA ALA A 159 -3.34 -3.11 -22.69
C ALA A 159 -2.18 -3.15 -21.67
N ALA A 160 -1.49 -4.29 -21.54
CA ALA A 160 -0.43 -4.48 -20.54
C ALA A 160 0.72 -3.46 -20.62
N LYS A 161 1.13 -3.04 -21.83
CA LYS A 161 2.15 -2.00 -22.03
C LYS A 161 1.71 -0.63 -21.49
N ARG A 162 0.40 -0.33 -21.54
CA ARG A 162 -0.16 0.88 -20.95
C ARG A 162 -0.14 0.81 -19.43
N ALA A 163 -0.39 -0.37 -18.86
CA ALA A 163 -0.28 -0.59 -17.43
C ALA A 163 1.16 -0.43 -16.92
N GLU A 164 2.14 -0.90 -17.69
CA GLU A 164 3.56 -0.66 -17.39
C GLU A 164 3.92 0.82 -17.42
N LEU A 165 3.51 1.54 -18.47
CA LEU A 165 3.69 3.00 -18.53
C LEU A 165 2.99 3.72 -17.36
N GLY A 166 1.87 3.20 -16.90
CA GLY A 166 1.17 3.74 -15.72
C GLY A 166 1.93 3.57 -14.41
N LEU A 167 2.75 2.53 -14.28
CA LEU A 167 3.67 2.40 -13.15
C LEU A 167 4.76 3.48 -13.19
N ASP A 168 5.27 3.83 -14.38
CA ASP A 168 6.21 4.95 -14.54
C ASP A 168 5.56 6.26 -14.11
N VAL A 169 4.30 6.47 -14.50
CA VAL A 169 3.53 7.66 -14.14
C VAL A 169 3.33 7.76 -12.63
N LEU A 170 2.93 6.66 -11.97
CA LEU A 170 2.83 6.63 -10.51
C LEU A 170 4.18 6.92 -9.84
N ALA A 171 5.28 6.35 -10.33
CA ALA A 171 6.60 6.54 -9.73
C ALA A 171 7.12 7.99 -9.85
N GLN A 172 6.57 8.77 -10.78
CA GLN A 172 6.88 10.19 -10.95
C GLN A 172 5.98 11.11 -10.12
N MET A 173 4.84 10.62 -9.63
CA MET A 173 3.96 11.40 -8.75
C MET A 173 4.68 11.77 -7.46
N GLN A 174 4.41 12.96 -6.95
CA GLN A 174 5.02 13.42 -5.72
C GLN A 174 4.35 12.79 -4.50
N GLY A 175 5.17 12.41 -3.52
CA GLY A 175 4.75 11.83 -2.25
C GLY A 175 4.84 10.30 -2.21
N ASP A 176 4.95 9.78 -0.99
CA ASP A 176 5.21 8.35 -0.77
C ASP A 176 4.00 7.47 -1.07
N VAL A 177 2.79 8.03 -1.15
CA VAL A 177 1.56 7.28 -1.42
C VAL A 177 1.61 6.56 -2.77
N ALA A 178 2.16 7.19 -3.81
CA ALA A 178 2.28 6.53 -5.10
C ALA A 178 3.23 5.33 -5.03
N LEU A 179 4.31 5.42 -4.24
CA LEU A 179 5.23 4.31 -4.01
C LEU A 179 4.59 3.20 -3.16
N VAL A 180 3.79 3.54 -2.14
CA VAL A 180 2.97 2.56 -1.40
C VAL A 180 2.03 1.80 -2.32
N LEU A 181 1.40 2.51 -3.25
CA LEU A 181 0.48 1.91 -4.21
C LEU A 181 1.21 0.99 -5.21
N ILE A 182 2.39 1.38 -5.68
CA ILE A 182 3.24 0.52 -6.52
C ILE A 182 3.70 -0.71 -5.73
N ASP A 183 4.14 -0.56 -4.47
CA ASP A 183 4.53 -1.70 -3.62
C ASP A 183 3.34 -2.64 -3.40
N GLY A 184 2.15 -2.11 -3.11
CA GLY A 184 0.93 -2.91 -3.00
C GLY A 184 0.62 -3.71 -4.28
N LEU A 185 0.90 -3.15 -5.46
CA LEU A 185 0.82 -3.89 -6.74
C LEU A 185 1.93 -4.94 -6.87
N ALA A 186 3.15 -4.64 -6.46
CA ALA A 186 4.28 -5.58 -6.45
C ALA A 186 4.02 -6.80 -5.57
N GLN A 187 3.28 -6.64 -4.47
CA GLN A 187 2.96 -7.72 -3.54
C GLN A 187 1.76 -8.56 -4.00
N LYS A 188 0.68 -7.92 -4.49
CA LYS A 188 -0.64 -8.57 -4.60
C LYS A 188 -1.33 -8.46 -5.96
N ALA A 189 -0.73 -7.83 -6.97
CA ALA A 189 -1.41 -7.71 -8.27
C ALA A 189 -1.69 -9.09 -8.89
N SER A 190 -2.94 -9.37 -9.27
CA SER A 190 -3.31 -10.65 -9.89
C SER A 190 -2.59 -10.90 -11.22
N SER A 191 -2.27 -9.84 -11.97
CA SER A 191 -1.47 -9.92 -13.19
C SER A 191 0.02 -10.09 -12.87
N LYS A 192 0.63 -11.19 -13.32
CA LYS A 192 2.06 -11.48 -13.14
C LYS A 192 2.97 -10.41 -13.76
N SER A 193 2.62 -9.91 -14.95
CA SER A 193 3.41 -8.86 -15.63
C SER A 193 3.35 -7.54 -14.87
N LEU A 194 2.16 -7.12 -14.44
CA LEU A 194 2.00 -5.91 -13.62
C LEU A 194 2.74 -6.02 -12.30
N ARG A 195 2.63 -7.17 -11.61
CA ARG A 195 3.32 -7.46 -10.36
C ARG A 195 4.83 -7.36 -10.51
N LYS A 196 5.40 -8.04 -11.51
CA LYS A 196 6.84 -8.03 -11.81
C LYS A 196 7.35 -6.63 -12.14
N ASN A 197 6.62 -5.89 -12.97
CA ASN A 197 7.00 -4.54 -13.36
C ASN A 197 6.93 -3.58 -12.16
N ALA A 198 5.91 -3.69 -11.31
CA ALA A 198 5.81 -2.91 -10.08
C ALA A 198 6.97 -3.20 -9.12
N ALA A 199 7.31 -4.48 -8.91
CA ALA A 199 8.46 -4.88 -8.10
C ALA A 199 9.78 -4.30 -8.63
N LYS A 200 9.98 -4.32 -9.96
CA LYS A 200 11.15 -3.71 -10.61
C LYS A 200 11.22 -2.21 -10.36
N LYS A 201 10.08 -1.51 -10.32
CA LYS A 201 10.04 -0.06 -10.04
C LYS A 201 10.38 0.26 -8.60
N ILE A 202 9.83 -0.48 -7.64
CA ILE A 202 10.22 -0.33 -6.23
C ILE A 202 11.71 -0.59 -6.06
N ALA A 203 12.26 -1.64 -6.66
CA ALA A 203 13.68 -1.94 -6.59
C ALA A 203 14.56 -0.82 -7.18
N ALA A 204 14.14 -0.22 -8.31
CA ALA A 204 14.85 0.91 -8.91
C ALA A 204 14.83 2.16 -8.02
N VAL A 205 13.66 2.53 -7.49
CA VAL A 205 13.53 3.67 -6.55
C VAL A 205 14.30 3.43 -5.26
N ALA A 206 14.31 2.20 -4.76
CA ALA A 206 15.08 1.83 -3.57
C ALA A 206 16.58 1.98 -3.84
N ALA A 207 17.07 1.45 -4.96
CA ALA A 207 18.48 1.56 -5.36
C ALA A 207 18.92 3.03 -5.54
N GLU A 208 18.08 3.88 -6.14
CA GLU A 208 18.32 5.33 -6.24
C GLU A 208 18.47 6.00 -4.87
N ARG A 209 17.83 5.45 -3.83
CA ARG A 209 17.92 5.92 -2.43
C ARG A 209 18.98 5.17 -1.61
N GLY A 210 19.75 4.27 -2.21
CA GLY A 210 20.72 3.44 -1.49
C GLY A 210 20.10 2.41 -0.56
N LEU A 211 18.85 2.00 -0.82
CA LEU A 211 18.06 1.08 0.00
C LEU A 211 17.75 -0.21 -0.77
N GLY A 212 17.50 -1.29 -0.04
CA GLY A 212 16.78 -2.46 -0.53
C GLY A 212 15.29 -2.17 -0.72
N ALA A 213 14.61 -2.93 -1.60
CA ALA A 213 13.17 -2.78 -1.83
C ALA A 213 12.35 -2.93 -0.53
N GLU A 214 12.80 -3.84 0.32
CA GLU A 214 12.21 -4.14 1.61
C GLU A 214 12.43 -3.04 2.66
N GLU A 215 13.59 -2.39 2.65
CA GLU A 215 13.93 -1.24 3.49
C GLU A 215 13.16 0.02 3.07
N LEU A 216 13.01 0.22 1.76
CA LEU A 216 12.18 1.29 1.23
C LEU A 216 10.73 1.10 1.69
N ALA A 217 10.18 -0.11 1.57
CA ALA A 217 8.80 -0.38 1.96
C ALA A 217 8.55 -0.19 3.48
N ASP A 218 9.54 -0.35 4.36
CA ASP A 218 9.43 0.00 5.78
C ASP A 218 9.29 1.50 6.01
N ARG A 219 9.89 2.32 5.15
CA ARG A 219 9.89 3.79 5.24
C ARG A 219 8.67 4.44 4.56
N LEU A 220 7.95 3.70 3.72
CA LEU A 220 6.82 4.22 2.95
C LEU A 220 5.48 4.16 3.71
N VAL A 221 5.44 3.75 4.97
CA VAL A 221 4.17 3.61 5.70
C VAL A 221 3.59 5.01 6.02
N PRO A 222 2.35 5.32 5.59
CA PRO A 222 1.79 6.64 5.82
C PRO A 222 1.34 6.80 7.28
N THR A 223 1.52 8.01 7.82
CA THR A 223 1.04 8.37 9.17
C THR A 223 -0.47 8.56 9.23
N LEU A 224 -1.14 8.74 8.09
CA LEU A 224 -2.60 8.92 7.96
C LEU A 224 -3.15 10.11 8.77
N GLY A 225 -2.33 11.13 9.02
CA GLY A 225 -2.71 12.30 9.80
C GLY A 225 -2.93 12.01 11.29
N LEU A 226 -2.30 10.94 11.80
CA LEU A 226 -2.24 10.61 13.21
C LEU A 226 -1.15 11.42 13.92
N ASP A 227 -1.37 11.73 15.19
CA ASP A 227 -0.41 12.33 16.12
C ASP A 227 0.66 11.32 16.57
N ALA A 228 1.64 11.77 17.35
CA ALA A 228 2.73 10.92 17.85
C ALA A 228 2.21 9.77 18.74
N GLU A 229 1.08 9.97 19.42
CA GLU A 229 0.38 8.96 20.21
C GLU A 229 -0.39 7.94 19.35
N GLY A 230 -0.36 8.10 18.02
CA GLY A 230 -1.02 7.21 17.07
C GLY A 230 -2.52 7.40 17.01
N SER A 231 -2.97 8.63 17.20
CA SER A 231 -4.37 9.01 17.37
C SER A 231 -4.75 10.23 16.55
N THR A 232 -6.04 10.52 16.45
CA THR A 232 -6.52 11.79 15.89
C THR A 232 -7.86 12.14 16.52
N TRP A 233 -8.20 13.43 16.53
CA TRP A 233 -9.45 13.93 17.09
C TRP A 233 -10.50 14.14 16.02
N LEU A 234 -11.73 13.74 16.34
CA LEU A 234 -12.92 13.97 15.54
C LEU A 234 -13.85 14.92 16.33
N ASP A 235 -14.12 16.09 15.76
CA ASP A 235 -14.84 17.17 16.43
C ASP A 235 -16.35 17.10 16.13
N PHE A 236 -17.18 17.15 17.18
CA PHE A 236 -18.63 17.28 17.08
C PHE A 236 -19.12 18.65 17.57
N GLY A 237 -18.21 19.58 17.90
CA GLY A 237 -18.51 20.88 18.50
C GLY A 237 -18.26 20.85 20.02
N PRO A 238 -19.30 20.63 20.85
CA PRO A 238 -19.15 20.65 22.31
C PRO A 238 -18.47 19.40 22.88
N ARG A 239 -18.28 18.35 22.08
CA ARG A 239 -17.56 17.12 22.46
C ARG A 239 -16.69 16.62 21.33
N ARG A 240 -15.65 15.87 21.67
CA ARG A 240 -14.74 15.26 20.68
C ARG A 240 -14.56 13.76 20.95
N PHE A 241 -14.16 13.05 19.90
CA PHE A 241 -13.85 11.63 19.98
C PHE A 241 -12.41 11.40 19.56
N ARG A 242 -11.66 10.65 20.39
CA ARG A 242 -10.28 10.27 20.13
C ARG A 242 -10.24 8.94 19.39
N VAL A 243 -9.68 8.91 18.19
CA VAL A 243 -9.51 7.66 17.43
C VAL A 243 -8.36 6.85 18.02
N GLY A 244 -8.57 5.55 18.24
CA GLY A 244 -7.52 4.59 18.60
C GLY A 244 -7.55 3.36 17.70
N PHE A 245 -6.56 2.48 17.85
CA PHE A 245 -6.42 1.27 17.06
C PHE A 245 -6.07 0.09 17.98
N ASP A 246 -6.55 -1.10 17.63
CA ASP A 246 -6.00 -2.32 18.20
C ASP A 246 -4.75 -2.78 17.42
N ALA A 247 -4.10 -3.85 17.89
CA ALA A 247 -2.93 -4.42 17.24
C ALA A 247 -3.23 -4.90 15.80
N ALA A 248 -4.46 -5.32 15.50
CA ALA A 248 -4.91 -5.65 14.16
C ALA A 248 -5.24 -4.40 13.30
N LEU A 249 -4.90 -3.21 13.80
CA LEU A 249 -5.14 -1.90 13.19
C LEU A 249 -6.62 -1.63 12.90
N ARG A 250 -7.54 -2.19 13.69
CA ARG A 250 -8.97 -1.91 13.58
C ARG A 250 -9.27 -0.61 14.34
N PRO A 251 -9.79 0.44 13.66
CA PRO A 251 -10.01 1.72 14.33
C PRO A 251 -11.23 1.66 15.25
N PHE A 252 -11.10 2.24 16.43
CA PHE A 252 -12.18 2.52 17.38
C PHE A 252 -12.13 3.99 17.79
N VAL A 253 -13.16 4.46 18.50
CA VAL A 253 -13.19 5.80 19.10
C VAL A 253 -13.36 5.70 20.60
N ARG A 254 -12.78 6.65 21.32
CA ARG A 254 -13.04 6.90 22.74
C ARG A 254 -13.69 8.26 22.89
N ASP A 255 -14.69 8.36 23.74
CA ASP A 255 -15.21 9.66 24.16
C ASP A 255 -14.28 10.32 25.19
N GLU A 256 -14.64 11.51 25.66
CA GLU A 256 -13.86 12.25 26.67
C GLU A 256 -13.78 11.55 28.03
N LYS A 257 -14.65 10.57 28.28
CA LYS A 257 -14.63 9.72 29.48
C LYS A 257 -13.79 8.45 29.29
N GLY A 258 -13.24 8.24 28.09
CA GLY A 258 -12.42 7.08 27.73
C GLY A 258 -13.21 5.86 27.25
N GLU A 259 -14.55 5.94 27.12
CA GLU A 259 -15.40 4.81 26.75
C GLU A 259 -15.16 4.40 25.29
N ARG A 260 -14.72 3.16 25.07
CA ARG A 260 -14.39 2.62 23.74
C ARG A 260 -15.64 2.22 22.95
N ARG A 261 -15.75 2.67 21.71
CA ARG A 261 -16.83 2.33 20.76
C ARG A 261 -16.26 2.00 19.38
N ALA A 262 -16.81 1.01 18.70
CA ALA A 262 -16.36 0.61 17.35
C ALA A 262 -16.74 1.61 16.24
N SER A 263 -17.75 2.45 16.51
CA SER A 263 -18.25 3.48 15.61
C SER A 263 -18.45 4.80 16.36
N LEU A 264 -18.44 5.89 15.60
CA LEU A 264 -18.92 7.17 16.13
C LEU A 264 -20.39 7.03 16.56
N PRO A 265 -20.79 7.68 17.67
CA PRO A 265 -22.20 7.78 18.02
C PRO A 265 -22.95 8.67 17.02
N LYS A 266 -24.27 8.52 16.97
CA LYS A 266 -25.11 9.46 16.22
C LYS A 266 -24.98 10.87 16.82
N PRO A 267 -25.00 11.93 15.99
CA PRO A 267 -25.02 13.30 16.48
C PRO A 267 -26.24 13.53 17.39
N GLY A 268 -26.01 14.13 18.56
CA GLY A 268 -27.05 14.54 19.50
C GLY A 268 -27.59 15.93 19.18
N LYS A 269 -28.63 16.36 19.92
CA LYS A 269 -29.28 17.67 19.71
C LYS A 269 -28.36 18.88 19.95
N ASN A 270 -27.32 18.72 20.75
CA ASN A 270 -26.38 19.78 21.09
C ASN A 270 -25.10 19.73 20.24
N ASP A 271 -24.92 18.68 19.43
CA ASP A 271 -23.75 18.58 18.57
C ASP A 271 -23.91 19.51 17.35
N ASP A 272 -22.78 19.99 16.85
CA ASP A 272 -22.72 20.70 15.58
C ASP A 272 -22.89 19.68 14.44
N ALA A 273 -23.98 19.84 13.69
CA ALA A 273 -24.35 18.89 12.63
C ALA A 273 -23.35 18.87 11.47
N GLU A 274 -22.74 20.00 11.12
CA GLU A 274 -21.76 20.09 10.03
C GLU A 274 -20.45 19.41 10.45
N LYS A 275 -19.95 19.72 11.65
CA LYS A 275 -18.74 19.10 12.19
C LYS A 275 -18.90 17.59 12.37
N ALA A 276 -20.07 17.15 12.87
CA ALA A 276 -20.34 15.74 13.03
C ALA A 276 -20.37 14.97 11.70
N ALA A 277 -20.94 15.58 10.64
CA ALA A 277 -20.93 15.00 9.29
C ALA A 277 -19.50 14.94 8.71
N GLU A 278 -18.69 15.98 8.90
CA GLU A 278 -17.28 15.99 8.51
C GLU A 278 -16.48 14.91 9.25
N ALA A 279 -16.67 14.80 10.57
CA ALA A 279 -16.05 13.79 11.41
C ALA A 279 -16.40 12.36 10.95
N GLU A 280 -17.66 12.11 10.60
CA GLU A 280 -18.10 10.81 10.07
C GLU A 280 -17.44 10.50 8.72
N ALA A 281 -17.41 11.47 7.80
CA ALA A 281 -16.75 11.33 6.51
C ALA A 281 -15.24 11.05 6.67
N ARG A 282 -14.57 11.80 7.55
CA ARG A 282 -13.14 11.64 7.86
C ARG A 282 -12.86 10.27 8.48
N PHE A 283 -13.68 9.82 9.43
CA PHE A 283 -13.50 8.51 10.06
C PHE A 283 -13.71 7.37 9.07
N LYS A 284 -14.69 7.49 8.17
CA LYS A 284 -14.93 6.51 7.10
C LYS A 284 -13.75 6.44 6.12
N ALA A 285 -13.19 7.58 5.72
CA ALA A 285 -12.00 7.64 4.88
C ALA A 285 -10.79 7.00 5.59
N LEU A 286 -10.55 7.35 6.85
CA LEU A 286 -9.48 6.78 7.67
C LEU A 286 -9.61 5.26 7.79
N LYS A 287 -10.81 4.74 8.09
CA LYS A 287 -11.08 3.28 8.12
C LYS A 287 -10.70 2.59 6.81
N LYS A 288 -10.99 3.20 5.67
CA LYS A 288 -10.64 2.66 4.35
C LYS A 288 -9.12 2.64 4.14
N SER A 289 -8.43 3.74 4.44
CA SER A 289 -6.98 3.84 4.28
C SER A 289 -6.23 2.89 5.21
N VAL A 290 -6.61 2.85 6.49
CA VAL A 290 -6.00 1.96 7.49
C VAL A 290 -6.20 0.49 7.10
N ARG A 291 -7.39 0.09 6.63
CA ARG A 291 -7.63 -1.29 6.17
C ARG A 291 -6.68 -1.69 5.03
N ALA A 292 -6.40 -0.78 4.09
CA ALA A 292 -5.46 -1.06 3.01
C ALA A 292 -4.04 -1.27 3.55
N VAL A 293 -3.57 -0.36 4.42
CA VAL A 293 -2.24 -0.42 5.06
C VAL A 293 -2.11 -1.67 5.94
N ALA A 294 -3.07 -1.95 6.82
CA ALA A 294 -3.07 -3.09 7.72
C ALA A 294 -2.95 -4.43 6.98
N SER A 295 -3.68 -4.57 5.86
CA SER A 295 -3.62 -5.80 5.05
C SER A 295 -2.22 -6.11 4.51
N ILE A 296 -1.38 -5.09 4.38
CA ILE A 296 0.00 -5.19 3.86
C ILE A 296 0.95 -5.34 5.04
N GLN A 297 0.91 -4.42 6.01
CA GLN A 297 1.94 -4.33 7.05
C GLN A 297 1.88 -5.48 8.05
N LEU A 298 0.70 -5.97 8.44
CA LEU A 298 0.60 -7.13 9.33
C LEU A 298 1.19 -8.39 8.68
N ARG A 299 0.95 -8.58 7.38
CA ARG A 299 1.55 -9.67 6.61
C ARG A 299 3.06 -9.52 6.50
N ARG A 300 3.56 -8.29 6.33
CA ARG A 300 5.00 -8.02 6.25
C ARG A 300 5.70 -8.30 7.57
N LEU A 301 5.11 -7.94 8.70
CA LEU A 301 5.62 -8.30 10.03
C LEU A 301 5.65 -9.82 10.23
N GLU A 302 4.57 -10.53 9.91
CA GLU A 302 4.55 -12.00 10.00
C GLU A 302 5.62 -12.64 9.09
N HIS A 303 5.75 -12.15 7.86
CA HIS A 303 6.79 -12.61 6.93
C HIS A 303 8.20 -12.30 7.41
N ALA A 304 8.41 -11.15 8.06
CA ALA A 304 9.70 -10.78 8.61
C ALA A 304 10.10 -11.72 9.75
N MET A 305 9.15 -12.09 10.63
CA MET A 305 9.35 -13.12 11.65
C MET A 305 9.72 -14.47 11.00
N ALA A 306 8.92 -14.93 10.04
CA ALA A 306 9.12 -16.20 9.35
C ALA A 306 10.44 -16.30 8.56
N ARG A 307 10.96 -15.16 8.09
CA ARG A 307 12.23 -15.06 7.36
C ARG A 307 13.40 -14.65 8.25
N SER A 308 13.19 -14.54 9.56
CA SER A 308 14.23 -14.09 10.51
C SER A 308 14.86 -12.75 10.10
N ARG A 309 14.05 -11.85 9.54
CA ARG A 309 14.53 -10.53 9.13
C ARG A 309 14.96 -9.74 10.36
N ARG A 310 16.02 -8.96 10.18
CA ARG A 310 16.60 -8.09 11.20
C ARG A 310 16.59 -6.64 10.74
N TRP A 311 16.60 -5.76 11.72
CA TRP A 311 16.76 -4.31 11.61
C TRP A 311 17.77 -3.86 12.65
N SER A 312 18.30 -2.64 12.50
CA SER A 312 18.99 -1.98 13.60
C SER A 312 18.02 -1.59 14.71
N ALA A 313 18.53 -1.41 15.93
CA ALA A 313 17.75 -0.88 17.05
C ALA A 313 17.13 0.51 16.74
N ASP A 314 17.85 1.36 15.99
CA ASP A 314 17.34 2.67 15.56
C ASP A 314 16.18 2.54 14.56
N GLU A 315 16.26 1.63 13.60
CA GLU A 315 15.17 1.37 12.66
C GLU A 315 13.93 0.81 13.35
N LEU A 316 14.08 -0.12 14.30
CA LEU A 316 12.96 -0.58 15.14
C LEU A 316 12.29 0.61 15.84
N ARG A 317 13.09 1.49 16.43
CA ARG A 317 12.56 2.65 17.16
C ARG A 317 11.85 3.62 16.22
N THR A 318 12.52 4.05 15.15
CA THR A 318 12.06 5.16 14.29
C THR A 318 10.97 4.73 13.30
N LEU A 319 11.09 3.55 12.69
CA LEU A 319 10.18 3.08 11.65
C LEU A 319 8.95 2.36 12.21
N PHE A 320 9.04 1.79 13.42
CA PHE A 320 8.00 0.94 13.97
C PHE A 320 7.48 1.45 15.33
N ALA A 321 8.32 1.52 16.36
CA ALA A 321 7.90 1.83 17.73
C ALA A 321 7.32 3.24 17.89
N LEU A 322 7.91 4.22 17.21
CA LEU A 322 7.47 5.63 17.23
C LEU A 322 6.56 5.99 16.05
N HIS A 323 6.33 5.08 15.12
CA HIS A 323 5.48 5.36 13.97
C HIS A 323 4.01 5.45 14.41
N PRO A 324 3.27 6.52 14.08
CA PRO A 324 1.90 6.75 14.55
C PRO A 324 0.93 5.57 14.36
N LEU A 325 1.00 4.89 13.21
CA LEU A 325 0.17 3.71 12.95
C LEU A 325 0.81 2.38 13.38
N LEU A 326 2.07 2.09 13.02
CA LEU A 326 2.69 0.78 13.25
C LEU A 326 3.00 0.48 14.72
N ARG A 327 3.07 1.49 15.59
CA ARG A 327 3.25 1.29 17.03
C ARG A 327 2.25 0.28 17.63
N HIS A 328 1.01 0.29 17.15
CA HIS A 328 -0.07 -0.54 17.70
C HIS A 328 0.17 -2.06 17.52
N PRO A 329 0.45 -2.60 16.32
CA PRO A 329 0.85 -4.00 16.17
C PRO A 329 2.19 -4.32 16.82
N VAL A 330 3.14 -3.38 16.79
CA VAL A 330 4.52 -3.59 17.27
C VAL A 330 4.58 -3.82 18.77
N GLN A 331 3.72 -3.14 19.55
CA GLN A 331 3.59 -3.31 21.00
C GLN A 331 3.00 -4.67 21.40
N ALA A 332 2.16 -5.25 20.54
CA ALA A 332 1.48 -6.53 20.78
C ALA A 332 2.28 -7.75 20.25
N LEU A 333 3.57 -7.59 20.03
CA LEU A 333 4.47 -8.62 19.52
C LEU A 333 5.73 -8.70 20.39
N VAL A 334 6.30 -9.90 20.46
CA VAL A 334 7.58 -10.14 21.14
C VAL A 334 8.73 -9.95 20.14
N TRP A 335 9.66 -9.11 20.52
CA TRP A 335 10.88 -8.83 19.76
C TRP A 335 12.07 -9.54 20.39
N GLY A 336 13.11 -9.73 19.60
CA GLY A 336 14.36 -10.34 20.00
C GLY A 336 15.54 -9.45 19.63
N ALA A 337 16.53 -9.38 20.51
CA ALA A 337 17.86 -8.87 20.20
C ALA A 337 18.77 -10.06 19.86
N TYR A 338 19.52 -9.92 18.77
CA TYR A 338 20.28 -10.99 18.14
C TYR A 338 21.76 -10.64 18.02
N ASP A 339 22.59 -11.68 18.06
CA ASP A 339 23.99 -11.65 17.61
C ASP A 339 24.29 -12.89 16.75
N ASP A 340 25.55 -13.12 16.41
CA ASP A 340 25.99 -14.26 15.58
C ASP A 340 25.63 -15.64 16.14
N THR A 341 25.30 -15.72 17.44
CA THR A 341 24.92 -16.97 18.13
C THR A 341 23.41 -17.19 18.19
N GLY A 342 22.61 -16.22 17.77
CA GLY A 342 21.14 -16.29 17.74
C GLY A 342 20.47 -15.33 18.72
N LEU A 343 19.27 -15.71 19.20
CA LEU A 343 18.47 -14.89 20.11
C LEU A 343 19.19 -14.74 21.46
N ARG A 344 19.45 -13.50 21.88
CA ARG A 344 20.13 -13.18 23.15
C ARG A 344 19.16 -12.75 24.24
N ARG A 345 18.10 -12.05 23.84
CA ARG A 345 17.09 -11.52 24.76
C ARG A 345 15.80 -11.24 24.01
N ALA A 346 14.68 -11.71 24.55
CA ALA A 346 13.36 -11.28 24.13
C ALA A 346 12.92 -10.02 24.89
N PHE A 347 12.13 -9.15 24.25
CA PHE A 347 11.61 -7.92 24.83
C PHE A 347 10.29 -7.51 24.14
N ARG A 348 9.54 -6.60 24.76
CA ARG A 348 8.38 -5.92 24.16
C ARG A 348 8.66 -4.43 23.96
N VAL A 349 7.85 -3.79 23.12
CA VAL A 349 7.83 -2.33 22.97
C VAL A 349 6.73 -1.77 23.89
N CYS A 350 7.06 -0.76 24.69
CA CYS A 350 6.14 -0.08 25.60
C CYS A 350 5.34 1.04 24.89
N GLU A 351 4.35 1.62 25.57
CA GLU A 351 3.51 2.68 24.96
C GLU A 351 4.29 3.95 24.61
N ASP A 352 5.40 4.24 25.28
CA ASP A 352 6.27 5.37 24.99
C ASP A 352 7.36 5.07 23.94
N GLY A 353 7.38 3.84 23.42
CA GLY A 353 8.37 3.36 22.46
C GLY A 353 9.69 2.90 23.09
N THR A 354 9.78 2.82 24.42
CA THR A 354 10.89 2.15 25.12
C THR A 354 10.73 0.63 25.09
N PHE A 355 11.73 -0.11 25.59
CA PHE A 355 11.75 -1.56 25.58
C PHE A 355 11.78 -2.12 26.99
N ALA A 356 11.05 -3.22 27.21
CA ALA A 356 11.02 -3.93 28.48
C ALA A 356 11.10 -5.44 28.28
N ASP A 357 11.71 -6.15 29.22
CA ASP A 357 11.71 -7.61 29.22
C ASP A 357 10.39 -8.18 29.79
N VAL A 358 10.35 -9.50 29.97
CA VAL A 358 9.16 -10.21 30.42
C VAL A 358 8.76 -9.86 31.86
N ASP A 359 9.69 -9.32 32.66
CA ASP A 359 9.49 -8.88 34.04
C ASP A 359 9.24 -7.35 34.12
N ASP A 360 8.97 -6.71 32.98
CA ASP A 360 8.81 -5.26 32.83
C ASP A 360 10.06 -4.45 33.23
N ALA A 361 11.24 -5.08 33.28
CA ALA A 361 12.49 -4.36 33.49
C ALA A 361 12.96 -3.68 32.19
N VAL A 362 13.48 -2.46 32.31
CA VAL A 362 13.94 -1.66 31.17
C VAL A 362 15.05 -2.38 30.41
N VAL A 363 14.87 -2.50 29.10
CA VAL A 363 15.85 -3.04 28.17
C VAL A 363 16.49 -1.90 27.39
N VAL A 364 17.82 -1.82 27.48
CA VAL A 364 18.63 -0.91 26.66
C VAL A 364 19.33 -1.74 25.59
N LEU A 365 19.06 -1.43 24.33
CA LEU A 365 19.70 -2.09 23.19
C LEU A 365 21.02 -1.38 22.85
N SER A 366 22.03 -2.17 22.47
CA SER A 366 23.24 -1.63 21.87
C SER A 366 22.91 -0.93 20.54
N PRO A 367 23.60 0.16 20.16
CA PRO A 367 23.45 0.76 18.84
C PRO A 367 23.69 -0.23 17.69
N ASP A 368 24.58 -1.20 17.90
CA ASP A 368 24.93 -2.24 16.92
C ASP A 368 24.06 -3.50 17.05
N ALA A 369 23.06 -3.50 17.94
CA ALA A 369 22.19 -4.66 18.12
C ALA A 369 21.30 -4.86 16.88
N GLU A 370 21.31 -6.08 16.37
CA GLU A 370 20.29 -6.53 15.43
C GLU A 370 19.03 -6.93 16.19
N VAL A 371 17.89 -6.46 15.72
CA VAL A 371 16.59 -6.76 16.31
C VAL A 371 15.62 -7.31 15.28
N GLY A 372 14.74 -8.19 15.72
CA GLY A 372 13.70 -8.77 14.88
C GLY A 372 12.55 -9.33 15.70
N LEU A 373 11.52 -9.82 15.03
CA LEU A 373 10.44 -10.51 15.72
C LEU A 373 10.92 -11.90 16.16
N ALA A 374 10.73 -12.20 17.45
CA ALA A 374 11.10 -13.50 18.01
C ALA A 374 10.19 -14.58 17.42
N HIS A 375 10.78 -15.64 16.88
CA HIS A 375 10.01 -16.78 16.40
C HIS A 375 9.73 -17.75 17.56
N ALA A 376 8.55 -18.37 17.63
CA ALA A 376 8.21 -19.34 18.69
C ALA A 376 9.20 -20.51 18.82
N LEU A 377 9.93 -20.82 17.76
CA LEU A 377 10.96 -21.86 17.75
C LEU A 377 12.16 -21.52 18.64
N GLU A 378 12.45 -20.22 18.76
CA GLU A 378 13.60 -19.66 19.47
C GLU A 378 13.33 -19.48 20.97
N LEU A 379 12.06 -19.59 21.39
CA LEU A 379 11.61 -19.46 22.77
C LEU A 379 11.20 -20.84 23.30
N ASP A 380 11.58 -21.16 24.54
CA ASP A 380 11.08 -22.37 25.18
C ASP A 380 9.61 -22.23 25.61
N ASP A 381 9.00 -23.34 26.00
CA ASP A 381 7.57 -23.37 26.36
C ASP A 381 7.23 -22.48 27.56
N ALA A 382 8.16 -22.35 28.51
CA ALA A 382 7.98 -21.52 29.71
C ALA A 382 8.10 -20.03 29.38
N GLU A 383 9.08 -19.65 28.56
CA GLU A 383 9.23 -18.28 28.05
C GLU A 383 8.01 -17.86 27.23
N ARG A 384 7.51 -18.72 26.34
CA ARG A 384 6.30 -18.43 25.55
C ARG A 384 5.08 -18.22 26.45
N ALA A 385 4.92 -19.02 27.51
CA ALA A 385 3.84 -18.85 28.46
C ALA A 385 3.93 -17.52 29.23
N ARG A 386 5.12 -17.16 29.73
CA ARG A 386 5.34 -15.90 30.45
C ARG A 386 5.12 -14.68 29.55
N TRP A 387 5.57 -14.73 28.30
CA TRP A 387 5.29 -13.66 27.34
C TRP A 387 3.80 -13.56 27.01
N GLY A 388 3.10 -14.68 26.89
CA GLY A 388 1.66 -14.71 26.68
C GLY A 388 0.89 -14.06 27.83
N GLU A 389 1.25 -14.38 29.08
CA GLU A 389 0.71 -13.74 30.29
C GLU A 389 1.01 -12.24 30.29
N ARG A 390 2.26 -11.85 30.01
CA ARG A 390 2.66 -10.44 29.96
C ARG A 390 1.88 -9.65 28.92
N LEU A 391 1.67 -10.17 27.71
CA LEU A 391 0.85 -9.48 26.71
C LEU A 391 -0.63 -9.39 27.13
N ALA A 392 -1.15 -10.42 27.80
CA ALA A 392 -2.52 -10.44 28.30
C ALA A 392 -2.75 -9.40 29.42
N ASP A 393 -1.77 -9.17 30.31
CA ASP A 393 -1.84 -8.14 31.36
C ASP A 393 -2.09 -6.73 30.79
N TYR A 394 -1.53 -6.44 29.61
CA TYR A 394 -1.71 -5.18 28.90
C TYR A 394 -2.89 -5.19 27.92
N GLU A 395 -3.72 -6.25 27.95
CA GLU A 395 -4.85 -6.48 27.02
C GLU A 395 -4.43 -6.49 25.54
N LEU A 396 -3.18 -6.89 25.26
CA LEU A 396 -2.61 -6.91 23.92
C LEU A 396 -2.84 -8.27 23.25
N LEU A 397 -3.65 -8.26 22.20
CA LEU A 397 -3.87 -9.44 21.35
C LEU A 397 -2.92 -9.40 20.15
N GLU A 398 -2.18 -10.49 19.94
CA GLU A 398 -1.25 -10.59 18.82
C GLU A 398 -1.97 -10.38 17.47
N PRO A 399 -1.42 -9.59 16.53
CA PRO A 399 -2.04 -9.35 15.23
C PRO A 399 -2.01 -10.57 14.29
N PHE A 400 -1.17 -11.55 14.60
CA PHE A 400 -1.05 -12.86 13.97
C PHE A 400 -0.47 -13.85 14.99
N VAL A 401 -0.57 -15.15 14.72
CA VAL A 401 -0.06 -16.17 15.65
C VAL A 401 1.47 -16.14 15.68
N GLN A 402 2.04 -15.58 16.74
CA GLN A 402 3.48 -15.57 17.02
C GLN A 402 3.83 -16.58 18.11
N LEU A 403 3.41 -16.39 19.37
CA LEU A 403 3.81 -17.26 20.49
C LEU A 403 3.21 -18.67 20.40
N GLY A 404 1.97 -18.77 19.91
CA GLY A 404 1.28 -20.04 19.67
C GLY A 404 1.62 -20.70 18.33
N ARG A 405 2.64 -20.22 17.61
CA ARG A 405 2.94 -20.69 16.27
C ARG A 405 3.49 -22.12 16.32
N GLU A 406 2.98 -22.99 15.47
CA GLU A 406 3.47 -24.36 15.34
C GLU A 406 4.96 -24.37 14.94
N VAL A 407 5.74 -25.21 15.62
CA VAL A 407 7.17 -25.32 15.44
C VAL A 407 7.57 -26.75 15.12
N TYR A 408 8.51 -26.90 14.17
CA TYR A 408 8.95 -28.18 13.67
C TYR A 408 10.48 -28.25 13.77
N ARG A 409 10.97 -29.11 14.67
CA ARG A 409 12.40 -29.27 14.98
C ARG A 409 12.99 -30.47 14.25
N VAL A 410 14.25 -30.33 13.84
CA VAL A 410 15.08 -31.47 13.46
C VAL A 410 15.62 -32.08 14.75
N THR A 411 15.43 -33.38 14.93
CA THR A 411 15.99 -34.13 16.06
C THR A 411 16.80 -35.32 15.54
N PRO A 412 17.65 -35.96 16.35
CA PRO A 412 18.37 -37.17 15.93
C PRO A 412 17.44 -38.28 15.39
N GLU A 413 16.21 -38.33 15.89
CA GLU A 413 15.19 -39.32 15.51
C GLU A 413 14.38 -38.89 14.28
N ARG A 414 14.40 -37.61 13.91
CA ARG A 414 13.60 -37.06 12.82
C ARG A 414 14.36 -36.02 12.01
N SER A 415 14.88 -36.47 10.88
CA SER A 415 15.62 -35.64 9.92
C SER A 415 14.72 -34.67 9.13
N ARG A 416 15.34 -33.72 8.42
CA ARG A 416 14.65 -32.82 7.49
C ARG A 416 13.91 -33.60 6.40
N ASP A 417 14.57 -34.60 5.83
CA ASP A 417 13.98 -35.46 4.80
C ASP A 417 12.77 -36.24 5.31
N ALA A 418 12.82 -36.73 6.56
CA ALA A 418 11.68 -37.42 7.15
C ALA A 418 10.45 -36.52 7.27
N TRP A 419 10.64 -35.27 7.73
CA TRP A 419 9.57 -34.27 7.76
C TRP A 419 9.01 -33.96 6.37
N ILE A 420 9.88 -33.72 5.39
CA ILE A 420 9.44 -33.40 4.02
C ILE A 420 8.70 -34.59 3.41
N ALA A 421 9.28 -35.80 3.49
CA ALA A 421 8.74 -37.02 2.91
C ALA A 421 7.35 -37.34 3.45
N GLU A 422 7.13 -37.19 4.75
CA GLU A 422 5.80 -37.39 5.35
C GLU A 422 4.74 -36.48 4.73
N VAL A 423 5.10 -35.21 4.51
CA VAL A 423 4.13 -34.22 4.07
C VAL A 423 3.92 -34.24 2.56
N THR A 424 4.95 -34.61 1.80
CA THR A 424 4.85 -34.85 0.36
C THR A 424 4.35 -36.26 0.04
N SER A 425 4.09 -37.11 1.04
CA SER A 425 3.53 -38.44 0.82
C SER A 425 2.04 -38.35 0.52
N GLY A 426 1.64 -38.89 -0.63
CA GLY A 426 0.23 -38.91 -1.08
C GLY A 426 -0.14 -37.78 -2.03
N ALA A 427 -1.41 -37.80 -2.45
CA ALA A 427 -1.97 -36.80 -3.34
C ALA A 427 -2.73 -35.73 -2.54
N VAL A 428 -2.61 -34.48 -2.95
CA VAL A 428 -3.20 -33.31 -2.27
C VAL A 428 -4.19 -32.62 -3.20
N GLU A 429 -5.35 -32.23 -2.67
CA GLU A 429 -6.35 -31.46 -3.42
C GLU A 429 -5.77 -30.18 -4.03
N ALA A 430 -6.07 -29.93 -5.31
CA ALA A 430 -5.55 -28.81 -6.07
C ALA A 430 -5.89 -27.45 -5.41
N THR A 431 -7.05 -27.34 -4.77
CA THR A 431 -7.49 -26.15 -4.03
C THR A 431 -6.60 -25.85 -2.82
N ARG A 432 -6.08 -26.88 -2.13
CA ARG A 432 -5.14 -26.71 -1.00
C ARG A 432 -3.78 -26.23 -1.49
N VAL A 433 -3.27 -26.80 -2.58
CA VAL A 433 -2.04 -26.33 -3.23
C VAL A 433 -2.17 -24.87 -3.65
N ALA A 434 -3.28 -24.48 -4.27
CA ALA A 434 -3.54 -23.07 -4.61
C ALA A 434 -3.63 -22.16 -3.37
N GLY A 435 -4.06 -22.70 -2.22
CA GLY A 435 -4.08 -22.02 -0.94
C GLY A 435 -2.71 -21.55 -0.43
N LEU A 436 -1.61 -22.19 -0.88
CA LEU A 436 -0.24 -21.78 -0.52
C LEU A 436 0.11 -20.35 -0.98
N GLU A 437 -0.63 -19.78 -1.95
CA GLU A 437 -0.47 -18.36 -2.32
C GLU A 437 -0.72 -17.40 -1.17
N SER A 438 -1.60 -17.78 -0.23
CA SER A 438 -1.85 -17.00 0.99
C SER A 438 -0.62 -16.97 1.92
N ARG A 439 0.26 -17.97 1.82
CA ARG A 439 1.50 -18.19 2.59
C ARG A 439 2.77 -17.75 1.84
N GLY A 440 2.60 -16.97 0.77
CA GLY A 440 3.69 -16.37 0.02
C GLY A 440 4.30 -17.26 -1.07
N TRP A 441 3.73 -18.43 -1.35
CA TRP A 441 4.10 -19.21 -2.53
C TRP A 441 3.54 -18.58 -3.80
N MET A 442 4.22 -18.74 -4.92
CA MET A 442 3.83 -18.17 -6.21
C MET A 442 3.68 -19.26 -7.25
N ARG A 443 2.59 -19.24 -8.02
CA ARG A 443 2.43 -20.14 -9.15
C ARG A 443 3.56 -19.98 -10.17
N GLY A 444 4.06 -21.13 -10.62
CA GLY A 444 4.95 -21.25 -11.77
C GLY A 444 4.34 -20.67 -13.05
N PRO A 445 5.11 -20.62 -14.14
CA PRO A 445 4.56 -20.28 -15.45
C PRO A 445 3.47 -21.28 -15.86
N VAL A 446 2.44 -20.78 -16.55
CA VAL A 446 1.46 -21.64 -17.20
C VAL A 446 2.11 -22.23 -18.45
N GLY A 447 2.19 -23.55 -18.51
CA GLY A 447 2.72 -24.28 -19.66
C GLY A 447 1.69 -24.48 -20.76
N ASP A 448 2.07 -25.28 -21.75
CA ASP A 448 1.21 -25.65 -22.87
C ASP A 448 -0.05 -26.38 -22.36
N GLY A 449 -1.21 -26.05 -22.93
CA GLY A 449 -2.51 -26.57 -22.48
C GLY A 449 -3.16 -25.80 -21.32
N GLY A 450 -2.55 -24.71 -20.84
CA GLY A 450 -3.16 -23.86 -19.82
C GLY A 450 -3.08 -24.44 -18.40
N VAL A 451 -2.02 -25.20 -18.11
CA VAL A 451 -1.78 -25.88 -16.82
C VAL A 451 -0.55 -25.26 -16.16
N TRP A 452 -0.57 -25.04 -14.84
CA TRP A 452 0.66 -24.78 -14.07
C TRP A 452 1.05 -26.01 -13.26
N SER A 453 2.35 -26.28 -13.18
CA SER A 453 2.89 -27.54 -12.63
C SER A 453 3.85 -27.32 -11.47
N ASP A 454 3.93 -26.11 -10.94
CA ASP A 454 4.76 -25.81 -9.78
C ASP A 454 4.28 -24.56 -9.03
N VAL A 455 4.67 -24.49 -7.76
CA VAL A 455 4.65 -23.26 -6.95
C VAL A 455 6.04 -23.01 -6.36
N GLU A 456 6.47 -21.76 -6.31
CA GLU A 456 7.82 -21.34 -5.91
C GLU A 456 7.77 -20.38 -4.72
N ARG A 457 8.72 -20.51 -3.79
CA ARG A 457 8.96 -19.55 -2.69
C ARG A 457 10.42 -19.57 -2.27
N ASP A 458 11.07 -18.41 -2.16
CA ASP A 458 12.41 -18.26 -1.58
C ASP A 458 13.46 -19.26 -2.13
N GLY A 459 13.42 -19.50 -3.44
CA GLY A 459 14.34 -20.44 -4.10
C GLY A 459 14.03 -21.92 -3.85
N LEU A 460 12.85 -22.22 -3.31
CA LEU A 460 12.25 -23.55 -3.23
C LEU A 460 11.13 -23.68 -4.25
N ARG A 461 10.98 -24.87 -4.82
CA ARG A 461 9.91 -25.20 -5.76
C ARG A 461 9.21 -26.48 -5.30
N LEU A 462 7.90 -26.42 -5.25
CA LEU A 462 7.02 -27.57 -5.09
C LEU A 462 6.43 -27.92 -6.46
N ARG A 463 6.89 -29.01 -7.06
CA ARG A 463 6.39 -29.54 -8.33
C ARG A 463 5.09 -30.28 -8.11
N LEU A 464 4.19 -30.15 -9.08
CA LEU A 464 2.83 -30.67 -9.09
C LEU A 464 2.64 -31.60 -10.28
N ASP A 465 2.07 -32.77 -10.04
CA ASP A 465 1.70 -33.73 -11.09
C ASP A 465 0.29 -34.26 -10.81
N PRO A 466 -0.64 -34.20 -11.79
CA PRO A 466 -0.43 -33.85 -13.20
C PRO A 466 -0.32 -32.34 -13.51
N GLY A 467 -0.40 -31.48 -12.49
CA GLY A 467 -0.56 -30.03 -12.64
C GLY A 467 -2.02 -29.59 -12.56
N ILE A 468 -2.22 -28.28 -12.44
CA ILE A 468 -3.55 -27.68 -12.20
C ILE A 468 -3.94 -26.79 -13.39
N PRO A 469 -5.08 -27.07 -14.06
CA PRO A 469 -5.59 -26.22 -15.14
C PRO A 469 -6.03 -24.84 -14.63
N VAL A 470 -5.72 -23.79 -15.39
CA VAL A 470 -6.07 -22.40 -15.03
C VAL A 470 -7.57 -22.15 -14.95
N TYR A 471 -8.34 -22.90 -15.75
CA TYR A 471 -9.78 -22.71 -15.91
C TYR A 471 -10.64 -23.66 -15.06
N ALA A 472 -10.04 -24.62 -14.35
CA ALA A 472 -10.78 -25.65 -13.64
C ALA A 472 -10.11 -26.04 -12.30
N LEU A 473 -9.82 -25.05 -11.44
CA LEU A 473 -9.17 -25.30 -10.15
C LEU A 473 -9.98 -26.22 -9.22
N ALA A 474 -11.31 -26.08 -9.21
CA ALA A 474 -12.18 -26.85 -8.32
C ALA A 474 -12.30 -28.32 -8.72
N ASP A 475 -12.22 -28.60 -10.03
CA ASP A 475 -12.35 -29.95 -10.61
C ASP A 475 -10.99 -30.58 -10.97
N ALA A 476 -9.90 -29.89 -10.64
CA ALA A 476 -8.56 -30.36 -10.93
C ALA A 476 -8.25 -31.62 -10.10
N PRO A 477 -7.57 -32.63 -10.70
CA PRO A 477 -7.24 -33.86 -9.98
C PRO A 477 -6.31 -33.57 -8.79
N PRO A 478 -6.28 -34.45 -7.78
CA PRO A 478 -5.29 -34.40 -6.71
C PRO A 478 -3.85 -34.43 -7.25
N GLN A 479 -2.96 -33.69 -6.59
CA GLN A 479 -1.59 -33.43 -7.03
C GLN A 479 -0.60 -34.25 -6.20
N ARG A 480 0.30 -34.95 -6.88
CA ARG A 480 1.53 -35.47 -6.28
C ARG A 480 2.55 -34.34 -6.19
N LEU A 481 3.32 -34.33 -5.09
CA LEU A 481 4.19 -33.23 -4.73
C LEU A 481 5.65 -33.67 -4.63
N TRP A 482 6.56 -32.85 -5.15
CA TRP A 482 8.01 -32.98 -4.93
C TRP A 482 8.61 -31.63 -4.62
N LEU A 483 9.35 -31.55 -3.51
CA LEU A 483 10.06 -30.35 -3.12
C LEU A 483 11.50 -30.40 -3.64
N GLU A 484 11.92 -29.34 -4.33
CA GLU A 484 13.29 -29.16 -4.79
C GLU A 484 13.77 -27.74 -4.48
N ALA A 485 15.06 -27.60 -4.19
CA ALA A 485 15.70 -26.28 -4.13
C ALA A 485 16.23 -25.89 -5.53
N PHE A 486 16.20 -24.59 -5.84
CA PHE A 486 16.67 -24.06 -7.12
C PHE A 486 17.29 -22.66 -6.96
N ARG A 487 17.85 -22.10 -8.04
CA ARG A 487 18.54 -20.79 -8.05
C ARG A 487 19.65 -20.66 -7.00
N GLY A 488 20.40 -21.75 -6.75
CA GLY A 488 21.51 -21.77 -5.79
C GLY A 488 21.08 -21.95 -4.33
N SER A 489 19.79 -22.14 -4.05
CA SER A 489 19.28 -22.46 -2.72
C SER A 489 19.57 -23.92 -2.37
N SER A 490 19.46 -24.27 -1.08
CA SER A 490 19.68 -25.64 -0.59
C SER A 490 18.76 -25.89 0.60
N LEU A 491 18.07 -27.04 0.59
CA LEU A 491 17.22 -27.49 1.71
C LEU A 491 18.05 -27.74 2.98
N ASP A 492 19.29 -28.21 2.82
CA ASP A 492 20.21 -28.48 3.92
C ASP A 492 20.73 -27.21 4.58
N ARG A 493 20.76 -26.09 3.84
CA ARG A 493 21.26 -24.79 4.33
C ARG A 493 20.17 -23.87 4.85
N LEU A 494 18.91 -24.30 4.87
CA LEU A 494 17.85 -23.54 5.52
C LEU A 494 18.17 -23.37 7.01
N SER A 495 17.91 -22.17 7.56
CA SER A 495 17.91 -21.98 9.02
C SER A 495 16.78 -22.80 9.65
N ASP A 496 16.86 -23.06 10.96
CA ASP A 496 15.84 -23.85 11.64
C ASP A 496 14.46 -23.17 11.60
N VAL A 497 14.42 -21.83 11.67
CA VAL A 497 13.18 -21.06 11.47
C VAL A 497 12.64 -21.24 10.05
N ALA A 498 13.48 -21.06 9.02
CA ALA A 498 13.06 -21.21 7.63
C ALA A 498 12.58 -22.64 7.32
N PHE A 499 13.23 -23.66 7.90
CA PHE A 499 12.83 -25.04 7.80
C PHE A 499 11.50 -25.31 8.52
N SER A 500 11.34 -24.82 9.75
CA SER A 500 10.08 -24.95 10.51
C SER A 500 8.91 -24.31 9.76
N GLU A 501 9.11 -23.13 9.17
CA GLU A 501 8.09 -22.44 8.38
C GLU A 501 7.76 -23.14 7.06
N LEU A 502 8.76 -23.76 6.41
CA LEU A 502 8.53 -24.63 5.27
C LEU A 502 7.65 -25.82 5.67
N VAL A 503 8.00 -26.54 6.74
CA VAL A 503 7.23 -27.70 7.19
C VAL A 503 5.82 -27.28 7.58
N ARG A 504 5.64 -26.17 8.31
CA ARG A 504 4.33 -25.62 8.67
C ARG A 504 3.45 -25.35 7.44
N ASP A 505 4.01 -24.79 6.38
CA ASP A 505 3.28 -24.57 5.15
C ASP A 505 2.89 -25.87 4.46
N LEU A 506 3.82 -26.82 4.38
CA LEU A 506 3.54 -28.11 3.80
C LEU A 506 2.47 -28.85 4.62
N GLN A 507 2.51 -28.80 5.96
CA GLN A 507 1.53 -29.45 6.83
C GLN A 507 0.11 -28.90 6.60
N SER A 508 -0.02 -27.64 6.18
CA SER A 508 -1.33 -27.06 5.80
C SER A 508 -1.98 -27.70 4.57
N LEU A 509 -1.22 -28.49 3.81
CA LEU A 509 -1.73 -29.29 2.70
C LEU A 509 -2.42 -30.57 3.17
N ARG A 510 -2.04 -31.06 4.35
CA ARG A 510 -2.61 -32.24 4.98
C ARG A 510 -3.82 -31.87 5.81
N GLY A 511 -4.78 -32.78 5.88
CA GLY A 511 -5.98 -32.66 6.69
C GLY A 511 -7.15 -33.29 6.00
#